data_AF-A0A940MU68-F1
#
_entry.id   AF-A0A940MU68-F1
#
_cell.length_a   1.000
_cell.length_b   1.000
_cell.length_c   1.000
_cell.angle_alpha   90.00
_cell.angle_beta   90.00
_cell.angle_gamma   90.00
#
_symmetry.space_group_name_H-M   'P 1'
#
loop_
_entity.id
_entity.type
_entity.pdbx_description
1 polymer ?
#
loop_
_entity_poly.entity_id
_entity_poly.type
_entity_poly.pdbx_seq_one_letter_code
_entity_poly.pdbx_strand_id
1 'polypeptide(L)'
;MTDPTRWGLMAWQAGWVFTLRSMDLWAKPDGAGEELTRMALEKQKAFTDGMFAAGRAAMAGAGPEAVMAAAARPAHRRVSANLRTLRRNKG
;
A
#
# COMPACT_ATOMS: atom_id res chain seq x y z
N MET A 1 12.11 -14.80 9.16
CA MET A 1 13.27 -14.05 8.65
C MET A 1 12.80 -12.99 7.67
N THR A 2 12.76 -11.74 8.13
CA THR A 2 12.53 -10.54 7.32
C THR A 2 13.75 -10.31 6.43
N ASP A 3 13.63 -10.61 5.15
CA ASP A 3 14.70 -10.37 4.18
C ASP A 3 14.87 -8.85 3.96
N PRO A 4 15.99 -8.24 4.40
CA PRO A 4 16.22 -6.79 4.31
C PRO A 4 16.21 -6.29 2.87
N THR A 5 16.60 -7.13 1.91
CA THR A 5 16.62 -6.77 0.49
C THR A 5 15.21 -6.61 -0.07
N ARG A 6 14.25 -7.40 0.44
CA ARG A 6 12.83 -7.31 0.07
C ARG A 6 12.19 -6.02 0.55
N TRP A 7 12.56 -5.54 1.73
CA TRP A 7 12.15 -4.23 2.25
C TRP A 7 12.80 -3.08 1.49
N GLY A 8 14.08 -3.19 1.15
CA GLY A 8 14.78 -2.22 0.30
C GLY A 8 14.15 -2.08 -1.09
N LEU A 9 13.83 -3.21 -1.74
CA LEU A 9 13.13 -3.23 -3.02
C LEU A 9 11.72 -2.63 -2.93
N MET A 10 10.99 -2.92 -1.85
CA MET A 10 9.66 -2.32 -1.63
C MET A 10 9.75 -0.81 -1.40
N ALA A 11 10.72 -0.33 -0.62
CA ALA A 11 10.95 1.09 -0.39
C ALA A 11 11.33 1.83 -1.68
N TRP A 12 12.22 1.24 -2.48
CA TRP A 12 12.57 1.76 -3.81
C TRP A 12 11.36 1.87 -4.74
N GLN A 13 10.54 0.80 -4.80
CA GLN A 13 9.31 0.78 -5.60
C GLN A 13 8.29 1.83 -5.11
N ALA A 14 8.12 1.97 -3.79
CA ALA A 14 7.23 2.97 -3.21
C ALA A 14 7.68 4.40 -3.53
N GLY A 15 8.99 4.66 -3.45
CA GLY A 15 9.59 5.96 -3.84
C GLY A 15 9.28 6.30 -5.30
N TRP A 16 9.50 5.35 -6.22
CA TRP A 16 9.24 5.57 -7.65
C TRP A 16 7.75 5.85 -7.95
N VAL A 17 6.84 5.11 -7.32
CA VAL A 17 5.39 5.32 -7.45
C VAL A 17 5.00 6.71 -6.94
N PHE A 18 5.54 7.14 -5.80
CA PHE A 18 5.28 8.45 -5.24
C PHE A 18 5.74 9.57 -6.19
N THR A 19 6.94 9.47 -6.76
CA THR A 19 7.47 10.45 -7.71
C THR A 19 6.59 10.57 -8.96
N LEU A 20 6.27 9.45 -9.63
CA LEU A 20 5.44 9.47 -10.83
C LEU A 20 4.03 10.02 -10.56
N ARG A 21 3.46 9.67 -9.40
CA ARG A 21 2.13 10.15 -9.02
C ARG A 21 2.12 11.65 -8.70
N SER A 22 3.20 12.15 -8.09
CA SER A 22 3.37 13.58 -7.82
C SER A 22 3.51 14.37 -9.12
N MET A 23 4.24 13.84 -10.11
CA MET A 23 4.36 14.43 -11.44
C MET A 23 3.02 14.47 -12.20
N ASP A 24 2.23 13.39 -12.17
CA ASP A 24 0.91 13.34 -12.83
C ASP A 24 -0.09 14.34 -12.20
N LEU A 25 -0.06 14.51 -10.87
CA LEU A 25 -0.85 15.53 -10.17
C LEU A 25 -0.44 16.96 -10.52
N TRP A 26 0.86 17.21 -10.74
CA TRP A 26 1.36 18.51 -11.20
C TRP A 26 0.99 18.79 -12.65
N ALA A 27 1.00 17.77 -13.51
CA ALA A 27 0.66 17.90 -14.93
C ALA A 27 -0.86 18.04 -15.18
N LYS A 28 -1.71 17.57 -14.24
CA LYS A 28 -3.18 17.64 -14.32
C LYS A 28 -3.74 18.23 -13.04
N PRO A 29 -3.65 19.56 -12.86
CA PRO A 29 -4.16 20.22 -11.66
C PRO A 29 -5.69 20.11 -11.53
N ASP A 30 -6.39 20.02 -12.66
CA ASP A 30 -7.83 19.79 -12.71
C ASP A 30 -8.14 18.36 -12.23
N GLY A 31 -8.86 18.24 -11.10
CA GLY A 31 -9.20 16.95 -10.48
C GLY A 31 -8.15 16.36 -9.54
N ALA A 32 -6.97 17.00 -9.39
CA ALA A 32 -5.91 16.55 -8.48
C ALA A 32 -6.38 16.45 -7.02
N GLY A 33 -7.25 17.37 -6.57
CA GLY A 33 -7.81 17.38 -5.22
C GLY A 33 -8.74 16.20 -4.92
N GLU A 34 -9.62 15.86 -5.86
CA GLU A 34 -10.48 14.67 -5.75
C GLU A 34 -9.66 13.38 -5.78
N GLU A 35 -8.63 13.32 -6.63
CA GLU A 35 -7.75 12.16 -6.72
C GLU A 35 -6.91 11.97 -5.44
N LEU A 36 -6.41 13.07 -4.85
CA LEU A 36 -5.75 13.05 -3.54
C LEU A 36 -6.69 12.61 -2.42
N THR A 37 -7.92 13.11 -2.44
CA THR A 37 -8.97 12.72 -1.47
C THR A 37 -9.30 11.25 -1.58
N ARG A 38 -9.48 10.73 -2.80
CA ARG A 38 -9.69 9.30 -3.05
C ARG A 38 -8.53 8.46 -2.52
N MET A 39 -7.28 8.88 -2.78
CA MET A 39 -6.10 8.18 -2.27
C MET A 39 -6.02 8.21 -0.74
N ALA A 40 -6.41 9.31 -0.09
CA ALA A 40 -6.45 9.40 1.36
C ALA A 40 -7.50 8.43 1.97
N LEU A 41 -8.69 8.40 1.38
CA LEU A 41 -9.75 7.46 1.76
C LEU A 41 -9.32 5.99 1.56
N GLU A 42 -8.59 5.71 0.48
CA GLU A 42 -8.03 4.38 0.24
C GLU A 42 -7.02 3.96 1.31
N LYS A 43 -6.14 4.87 1.74
CA LYS A 43 -5.18 4.64 2.85
C LYS A 43 -5.91 4.35 4.16
N GLN A 44 -6.93 5.16 4.49
CA GLN A 44 -7.74 4.96 5.69
C GLN A 44 -8.44 3.60 5.67
N LYS A 45 -9.02 3.22 4.52
CA LYS A 45 -9.62 1.88 4.35
C LYS A 45 -8.61 0.75 4.49
N ALA A 46 -7.39 0.90 3.95
CA ALA A 46 -6.35 -0.12 4.09
C ALA A 46 -5.97 -0.35 5.56
N PHE A 47 -5.89 0.76 6.30
CA PHE A 47 -5.55 0.77 7.71
C PHE A 47 -6.64 0.11 8.56
N THR A 48 -7.92 0.46 8.33
CA THR A 48 -9.03 -0.17 9.06
C THR A 48 -9.14 -1.67 8.76
N ASP A 49 -9.02 -2.07 7.50
CA ASP A 49 -9.00 -3.49 7.10
C ASP A 49 -7.82 -4.23 7.76
N GLY A 50 -6.66 -3.56 7.88
CA GLY A 50 -5.47 -4.09 8.58
C GLY A 50 -5.71 -4.26 10.07
N MET A 51 -6.34 -3.27 10.72
CA MET A 51 -6.66 -3.34 12.14
C MET A 51 -7.66 -4.46 12.46
N PHE A 52 -8.69 -4.66 11.63
CA PHE A 52 -9.61 -5.80 11.80
C PHE A 52 -8.92 -7.15 11.57
N ALA A 53 -7.99 -7.24 10.61
CA ALA A 53 -7.21 -8.45 10.39
C ALA A 53 -6.27 -8.76 11.57
N ALA A 54 -5.62 -7.72 12.11
CA ALA A 54 -4.78 -7.82 13.30
C ALA A 54 -5.58 -8.24 14.53
N GLY A 55 -6.73 -7.61 14.78
CA GLY A 55 -7.62 -7.95 15.90
C GLY A 55 -8.12 -9.39 15.81
N ARG A 56 -8.49 -9.87 14.62
CA ARG A 56 -8.85 -11.29 14.42
C ARG A 56 -7.68 -12.24 14.68
N ALA A 57 -6.48 -11.91 14.22
CA ALA A 57 -5.29 -12.72 14.48
C ALA A 57 -4.97 -12.77 15.99
N ALA A 58 -5.10 -11.65 16.69
CA ALA A 58 -4.88 -11.58 18.14
C ALA A 58 -5.92 -12.40 18.91
N MET A 59 -7.22 -12.30 18.56
CA MET A 59 -8.26 -13.13 19.17
C MET A 59 -8.09 -14.62 18.89
N ALA A 60 -7.48 -14.99 17.76
CA ALA A 60 -7.13 -16.36 17.43
C ALA A 60 -5.87 -16.87 18.17
N GLY A 61 -5.29 -16.07 19.09
CA GLY A 61 -4.10 -16.43 19.86
C GLY A 61 -2.80 -16.37 19.05
N ALA A 62 -2.79 -15.68 17.90
CA ALA A 62 -1.59 -15.59 17.08
C ALA A 62 -0.50 -14.75 17.76
N GLY A 63 0.76 -15.15 17.58
CA GLY A 63 1.90 -14.40 18.10
C GLY A 63 2.03 -12.99 17.49
N PRO A 64 2.75 -12.07 18.16
CA PRO A 64 2.87 -10.67 17.75
C PRO A 64 3.32 -10.47 16.29
N GLU A 65 4.24 -11.29 15.79
CA GLU A 65 4.69 -11.23 14.40
C GLU A 65 3.57 -11.53 13.40
N ALA A 66 2.72 -12.52 13.69
CA ALA A 66 1.60 -12.91 12.85
C ALA A 66 0.47 -11.86 12.85
N VAL A 67 0.26 -11.20 13.99
CA VAL A 67 -0.67 -10.07 14.12
C VAL A 67 -0.20 -8.89 13.27
N MET A 68 1.08 -8.55 13.33
CA MET A 68 1.67 -7.48 12.51
C MET A 68 1.63 -7.82 11.01
N ALA A 69 1.93 -9.07 10.65
CA ALA A 69 1.80 -9.52 9.27
C ALA A 69 0.35 -9.43 8.77
N ALA A 70 -0.64 -9.75 9.63
CA ALA A 70 -2.05 -9.59 9.31
C ALA A 70 -2.44 -8.12 9.11
N ALA A 71 -1.91 -7.20 9.93
CA ALA A 71 -2.11 -5.77 9.80
C ALA A 71 -1.57 -5.21 8.46
N ALA A 72 -0.41 -5.70 8.02
CA ALA A 72 0.25 -5.22 6.80
C ALA A 72 -0.30 -5.80 5.49
N ARG A 73 -1.02 -6.94 5.53
CA ARG A 73 -1.52 -7.65 4.33
C ARG A 73 -2.31 -6.76 3.36
N PRO A 74 -3.22 -5.86 3.78
CA PRO A 74 -3.97 -5.00 2.86
C PRO A 74 -3.07 -4.05 2.08
N ALA A 75 -2.06 -3.47 2.73
CA ALA A 75 -1.08 -2.61 2.07
C ALA A 75 -0.26 -3.38 1.02
N HIS A 76 0.25 -4.57 1.38
CA HIS A 76 1.00 -5.42 0.44
C HIS A 76 0.18 -5.81 -0.79
N ARG A 77 -1.11 -6.12 -0.61
CA ARG A 77 -2.03 -6.44 -1.72
C ARG A 77 -2.18 -5.26 -2.68
N ARG A 78 -2.38 -4.05 -2.16
CA ARG A 78 -2.51 -2.83 -2.99
C ARG A 78 -1.22 -2.49 -3.74
N VAL A 79 -0.08 -2.58 -3.08
CA VAL A 79 1.23 -2.36 -3.74
C VAL A 79 1.41 -3.36 -4.89
N SER A 80 1.11 -4.64 -4.66
CA SER A 80 1.20 -5.68 -5.68
C SER A 80 0.25 -5.44 -6.87
N ALA A 81 -0.98 -4.97 -6.59
CA ALA A 81 -1.96 -4.64 -7.61
C ALA A 81 -1.52 -3.44 -8.46
N ASN A 82 -1.04 -2.36 -7.81
CA ASN A 82 -0.53 -1.18 -8.51
C ASN A 82 0.65 -1.52 -9.41
N LEU A 83 1.57 -2.36 -8.94
CA LEU A 83 2.69 -2.88 -9.74
C LEU A 83 2.21 -3.64 -10.98
N ARG A 84 1.15 -4.45 -10.85
CA ARG A 84 0.58 -5.20 -11.97
C ARG A 84 -0.05 -4.29 -13.01
N THR A 85 -0.78 -3.26 -12.58
CA THR A 85 -1.36 -2.25 -13.47
C THR A 85 -0.29 -1.44 -14.18
N LEU A 86 0.76 -1.02 -13.46
CA LEU A 86 1.90 -0.29 -14.05
C LEU A 86 2.67 -1.14 -15.07
N ARG A 87 2.79 -2.46 -14.87
CA ARG A 87 3.38 -3.37 -15.86
C ARG A 87 2.49 -3.54 -17.10
N ARG A 88 1.16 -3.56 -16.96
CA ARG A 88 0.22 -3.65 -18.09
C ARG A 88 0.13 -2.38 -18.93
N ASN A 89 0.28 -1.21 -18.32
CA ASN A 89 0.21 0.07 -19.04
C ASN A 89 1.55 0.48 -19.70
N LYS A 90 2.59 -0.35 -19.57
CA LYS A 90 3.93 -0.15 -20.18
C LYS A 90 4.21 -1.11 -21.35
N GLY A 91 3.28 -1.96 -21.74
CA GLY A 91 3.35 -2.83 -22.93
C GLY A 91 2.14 -2.60 -23.81
#